data_AF-A0A2E6N816-F1
#
_entry.id   AF-A0A2E6N816-F1
#
_cell.length_a   1.000
_cell.length_b   1.000
_cell.length_c   1.000
_cell.angle_alpha   90.00
_cell.angle_beta   90.00
_cell.angle_gamma   90.00
#
_symmetry.space_group_name_H-M   'P 1'
#
loop_
_entity.id
_entity.type
_entity.pdbx_description
1 polymer ?
#
loop_
_entity_poly.entity_id
_entity_poly.type
_entity_poly.pdbx_seq_one_letter_code
_entity_poly.pdbx_strand_id
1 'polypeptide(L)'
;MTNKSSIQEVLFFPQMKPERKKVELNENEKVVYNLLSDVKAILSEIKEKSALSNKAWDKSTKSLRKLGLISVEKKDDNVYISRLK
;
A
#
# COMPACT_ATOMS: atom_id res chain seq x y z
N MET A 1 -7.30 22.43 59.39
CA MET A 1 -7.94 22.20 58.08
C MET A 1 -7.05 22.79 57.01
N THR A 2 -6.34 21.95 56.24
CA THR A 2 -5.48 22.41 55.14
C THR A 2 -6.00 21.78 53.85
N ASN A 3 -6.85 22.54 53.17
CA ASN A 3 -7.37 22.22 51.85
C ASN A 3 -6.24 22.29 50.83
N LYS A 4 -5.71 21.14 50.41
CA LYS A 4 -5.05 20.94 49.11
C LYS A 4 -4.92 19.44 48.84
N SER A 5 -6.08 18.79 48.71
CA SER A 5 -6.20 17.61 47.87
C SER A 5 -6.44 18.09 46.45
N SER A 6 -5.95 17.33 45.47
CA SER A 6 -6.10 17.56 44.03
C SER A 6 -5.05 18.47 43.41
N ILE A 7 -3.88 17.87 43.14
CA ILE A 7 -3.20 18.08 41.87
C ILE A 7 -2.53 16.75 41.53
N GLN A 8 -3.31 15.87 40.90
CA GLN A 8 -2.75 14.87 40.02
C GLN A 8 -2.55 15.59 38.70
N GLU A 9 -1.36 16.16 38.50
CA GLU A 9 -0.85 16.48 37.18
C GLU A 9 -0.75 15.16 36.42
N VAL A 10 -1.88 14.71 35.87
CA VAL A 10 -1.87 13.69 34.84
C VAL A 10 -1.12 14.30 33.68
N LEU A 11 0.15 13.93 33.61
CA LEU A 11 1.03 14.14 32.49
C LEU A 11 0.36 13.53 31.26
N PHE A 12 -0.53 14.28 30.63
CA PHE A 12 -1.11 13.94 29.34
C PHE A 12 0.01 14.09 28.33
N PHE A 13 0.79 13.02 28.18
CA PHE A 13 1.69 12.91 27.07
C PHE A 13 0.87 13.12 25.79
N PRO A 14 1.27 14.05 24.92
CA PRO A 14 0.64 14.20 23.63
C PRO A 14 0.72 12.84 22.94
N GLN A 15 -0.44 12.23 22.67
CA GLN A 15 -0.47 11.03 21.83
C GLN A 15 0.26 11.39 20.53
N MET A 16 1.30 10.62 20.20
CA MET A 16 1.97 10.75 18.92
C MET A 16 0.91 10.63 17.83
N LYS A 17 0.65 11.72 17.11
CA LYS A 17 -0.13 11.67 15.88
C LYS A 17 0.64 10.74 14.95
N PRO A 18 0.05 9.64 14.45
CA PRO A 18 0.75 8.81 13.48
C PRO A 18 1.05 9.71 12.29
N GLU A 19 2.33 10.00 12.08
CA GLU A 19 2.79 10.60 10.84
C GLU A 19 2.24 9.72 9.73
N ARG A 20 1.35 10.29 8.92
CA ARG A 20 0.80 9.61 7.75
C ARG A 20 1.99 9.34 6.85
N LYS A 21 2.56 8.13 6.96
CA LYS A 21 3.62 7.64 6.10
C LYS A 21 3.14 7.89 4.69
N LYS A 22 3.77 8.86 4.01
CA LYS A 22 3.70 8.97 2.56
C LYS A 22 3.96 7.55 2.08
N VAL A 23 3.04 7.03 1.29
CA VAL A 23 3.15 5.70 0.72
C VAL A 23 4.37 5.74 -0.20
N GLU A 24 5.54 5.47 0.36
CA GLU A 24 6.79 5.42 -0.38
C GLU A 24 6.79 4.11 -1.14
N LEU A 25 6.29 4.20 -2.37
CA LEU A 25 6.39 3.09 -3.30
C LEU A 25 7.87 2.83 -3.61
N ASN A 26 8.28 1.57 -3.46
CA ASN A 26 9.60 1.13 -3.89
C ASN A 26 9.74 1.26 -5.42
N GLU A 27 10.98 1.25 -5.92
CA GLU A 27 11.23 1.34 -7.38
C GLU A 27 10.47 0.26 -8.15
N ASN A 28 10.51 -0.99 -7.67
CA ASN A 28 9.75 -2.10 -8.27
C ASN A 28 8.23 -1.85 -8.27
N GLU A 29 7.70 -1.27 -7.19
CA GLU A 29 6.27 -0.97 -7.09
C GLU A 29 5.87 0.16 -8.04
N LYS A 30 6.72 1.19 -8.17
CA LYS A 30 6.54 2.26 -9.15
C LYS A 30 6.58 1.73 -10.58
N VAL A 31 7.48 0.80 -10.90
CA VAL A 31 7.54 0.17 -12.24
C VAL A 31 6.23 -0.55 -12.54
N VAL A 32 5.74 -1.41 -11.64
CA VAL A 32 4.46 -2.11 -11.83
C VAL A 32 3.31 -1.10 -11.94
N TYR A 33 3.26 -0.11 -11.06
CA TYR A 33 2.20 0.89 -11.05
C TYR A 33 2.17 1.77 -12.31
N ASN A 34 3.35 2.10 -12.87
CA ASN A 34 3.47 2.86 -14.11
C ASN A 34 3.12 2.01 -15.35
N LEU A 35 3.34 0.69 -15.30
CA LEU A 35 2.92 -0.22 -16.36
C LEU A 35 1.41 -0.45 -16.37
N LEU A 36 0.75 -0.29 -15.22
CA LEU A 36 -0.70 -0.41 -15.10
C LEU A 36 -1.39 0.86 -15.59
N SER A 37 -2.42 0.65 -16.41
CA SER A 37 -3.26 1.70 -16.97
C SER A 37 -4.66 1.66 -16.35
N ASP A 38 -5.53 2.60 -16.74
CA ASP A 38 -6.97 2.58 -16.39
C ASP A 38 -7.71 1.39 -17.04
N VAL A 39 -7.07 0.66 -17.96
CA VAL A 39 -7.60 -0.53 -18.63
C VAL A 39 -7.10 -1.80 -17.95
N LYS A 40 -7.98 -2.81 -17.81
CA LYS A 40 -7.63 -4.15 -17.31
C LYS A 40 -6.63 -4.80 -18.26
N ALA A 41 -5.43 -5.09 -17.78
CA ALA A 41 -4.39 -5.78 -18.52
C ALA A 41 -4.21 -7.21 -18.00
N ILE A 42 -3.70 -8.10 -18.85
CA ILE A 42 -3.37 -9.46 -18.43
C ILE A 42 -2.15 -9.40 -17.51
N LEU A 43 -2.25 -10.05 -16.35
CA LEU A 43 -1.21 -10.03 -15.33
C LEU A 43 0.13 -10.59 -15.84
N SER A 44 0.10 -11.65 -16.66
CA SER A 44 1.31 -12.23 -17.25
C SER A 44 2.04 -11.23 -18.13
N GLU A 45 1.33 -10.48 -18.97
CA GLU A 45 1.94 -9.45 -19.83
C GLU A 45 2.57 -8.32 -19.03
N ILE A 46 1.89 -7.83 -17.98
CA ILE A 46 2.46 -6.78 -17.12
C ILE A 46 3.70 -7.29 -16.39
N LYS A 47 3.66 -8.55 -15.94
CA LYS A 47 4.81 -9.19 -15.30
C LYS A 47 5.99 -9.29 -16.25
N GLU A 48 5.78 -9.72 -17.49
CA GLU A 48 6.83 -9.75 -18.52
C GLU A 48 7.36 -8.34 -18.83
N LYS A 49 6.49 -7.35 -19.03
CA LYS A 49 6.88 -5.96 -19.27
C LYS A 49 7.64 -5.33 -18.10
N SER A 50 7.33 -5.73 -16.87
CA SER A 50 8.01 -5.24 -15.67
C SER A 50 9.43 -5.78 -15.53
N ALA A 51 9.78 -6.86 -16.23
CA ALA A 51 11.05 -7.58 -16.10
C ALA A 51 11.42 -7.90 -14.62
N LEU A 52 10.42 -8.00 -13.74
CA LEU A 52 10.63 -8.28 -12.33
C LEU A 52 10.78 -9.78 -12.07
N SER A 53 11.65 -10.14 -11.13
CA SER A 53 11.72 -11.51 -10.62
C SER A 53 10.40 -11.91 -9.93
N ASN A 54 10.08 -13.21 -9.92
CA ASN A 54 8.86 -13.73 -9.26
C ASN A 54 8.69 -13.23 -7.82
N LYS A 55 9.79 -13.13 -7.07
CA LYS A 55 9.81 -12.64 -5.69
C LYS A 55 9.55 -11.13 -5.60
N ALA A 56 10.16 -10.34 -6.48
CA ALA A 56 9.94 -8.89 -6.52
C ALA A 56 8.51 -8.56 -6.97
N TRP A 57 7.98 -9.32 -7.93
CA TRP A 57 6.60 -9.21 -8.40
C TRP A 57 5.59 -9.49 -7.28
N ASP A 58 5.72 -10.60 -6.57
CA ASP A 58 4.81 -10.95 -5.46
C ASP A 58 4.84 -9.89 -4.36
N LYS A 59 6.05 -9.44 -3.96
CA LYS A 59 6.21 -8.38 -2.96
C LYS A 59 5.55 -7.08 -3.40
N SER A 60 5.77 -6.67 -4.65
CA SER A 60 5.26 -5.40 -5.19
C SER A 60 3.74 -5.43 -5.34
N THR A 61 3.18 -6.48 -5.93
CA THR A 61 1.72 -6.63 -6.09
C THR A 61 1.00 -6.73 -4.75
N LYS A 62 1.55 -7.49 -3.79
CA LYS A 62 0.99 -7.56 -2.43
C LYS A 62 1.00 -6.22 -1.71
N SER A 63 2.09 -5.46 -1.85
CA SER A 63 2.23 -4.12 -1.29
C SER A 63 1.25 -3.13 -1.93
N LEU A 64 1.23 -3.04 -3.26
CA LEU A 64 0.31 -2.19 -4.02
C LEU A 64 -1.16 -2.51 -3.72
N ARG A 65 -1.51 -3.79 -3.57
CA ARG A 65 -2.86 -4.22 -3.18
C ARG A 65 -3.20 -3.81 -1.75
N LYS A 66 -2.25 -3.93 -0.80
CA LYS A 66 -2.43 -3.47 0.59
C LYS A 66 -2.65 -1.96 0.67
N LEU A 67 -2.06 -1.21 -0.26
CA LEU A 67 -2.22 0.24 -0.39
C LEU A 67 -3.51 0.63 -1.12
N GLY A 68 -4.27 -0.33 -1.66
CA GLY A 68 -5.50 -0.06 -2.41
C GLY A 68 -5.25 0.58 -3.78
N LEU A 69 -4.04 0.45 -4.32
CA LEU A 69 -3.62 1.10 -5.58
C LEU A 69 -3.90 0.25 -6.82
N ILE A 70 -4.10 -1.05 -6.66
CA ILE A 70 -4.33 -2.00 -7.75
C ILE A 70 -5.43 -3.00 -7.38
N SER A 71 -6.16 -3.46 -8.38
CA SER A 71 -7.11 -4.57 -8.28
C SER A 71 -6.67 -5.72 -9.15
N VAL A 72 -6.79 -6.94 -8.63
CA VAL A 72 -6.50 -8.18 -9.35
C VAL A 72 -7.78 -8.99 -9.38
N GLU A 73 -8.25 -9.30 -10.58
CA GLU A 73 -9.45 -10.09 -10.82
C GLU A 73 -9.09 -11.31 -11.65
N LYS A 74 -9.53 -12.48 -11.20
CA LYS A 74 -9.46 -13.69 -12.01
C LYS A 74 -10.76 -13.83 -12.79
N LYS A 75 -10.67 -13.95 -14.11
CA LYS A 75 -11.82 -14.17 -14.98
C LYS A 75 -11.50 -15.32 -15.93
N ASP A 76 -12.33 -16.36 -15.87
CA ASP A 76 -12.14 -17.62 -16.57
C ASP A 76 -10.77 -18.23 -16.20
N ASP A 77 -9.92 -18.48 -17.19
CA ASP A 77 -8.55 -19.00 -17.02
C ASP A 77 -7.49 -17.91 -16.89
N ASN A 78 -7.86 -16.63 -17.05
CA ASN A 78 -6.90 -15.52 -17.07
C ASN A 78 -6.99 -14.66 -15.80
N VAL A 79 -5.83 -14.11 -15.42
CA VAL A 79 -5.73 -13.17 -14.30
C VAL A 79 -5.50 -11.78 -14.86
N TYR A 80 -6.36 -10.85 -14.49
CA TYR A 80 -6.33 -9.47 -14.90
C TYR A 80 -5.90 -8.58 -13.74
N ILE A 81 -5.16 -7.54 -14.05
CA ILE A 81 -4.71 -6.53 -13.11
C ILE A 81 -5.07 -5.15 -13.66
N SER A 82 -5.54 -4.27 -12.79
CA SER A 82 -5.94 -2.91 -13.13
C SER A 82 -5.52 -1.95 -12.03
N ARG A 83 -5.31 -0.69 -12.42
CA ARG A 83 -5.04 0.39 -11.47
C ARG A 83 -6.34 0.83 -10.81
N LEU A 84 -6.34 0.92 -9.48
CA LEU A 84 -7.42 1.57 -8.73
C LEU A 84 -7.10 3.06 -8.66
N LYS A 85 -8.09 3.89 -8.97
CA LYS A 85 -7.98 5.34 -9.08
C LYS A 85 -8.31 6.01 -7.76
#